data_AF-A0A7W6F259-F1
#
_entry.id   AF-A0A7W6F259-F1
#
_cell.length_a   1.000
_cell.length_b   1.000
_cell.length_c   1.000
_cell.angle_alpha   90.00
_cell.angle_beta   90.00
_cell.angle_gamma   90.00
#
_symmetry.space_group_name_H-M   'P 1'
#
loop_
_entity.id
_entity.type
_entity.pdbx_description
1 polymer ?
#
loop_
_entity_poly.entity_id
_entity_poly.type
_entity_poly.pdbx_seq_one_letter_code
_entity_poly.pdbx_strand_id
1 'polypeptide(L)'
;MAGYKVPGFSDRAAASREAKAAALERLRNKAAPDPAVVAARAAAREAKAAAEAERRAAHKAAIEQEKAAREEARAKAAAEAQAAAEAAAAAARPPVVPTAAELKAARDARYAARKARQGK
;
A
#
# COMPACT_ATOMS: atom_id res chain seq x y z
N MET A 1 25.13 40.25 -45.12
CA MET A 1 24.05 39.88 -44.17
C MET A 1 24.72 39.31 -42.93
N ALA A 2 24.72 40.05 -41.81
CA ALA A 2 25.40 39.60 -40.59
C ALA A 2 24.60 38.47 -39.94
N GLY A 3 25.19 37.26 -39.87
CA GLY A 3 24.57 36.10 -39.24
C GLY A 3 24.45 36.27 -37.72
N TYR A 4 23.38 35.74 -37.15
CA TYR A 4 23.14 35.72 -35.70
C TYR A 4 24.26 34.96 -34.97
N LYS A 5 24.92 35.61 -34.01
CA LYS A 5 25.93 34.99 -33.14
C LYS A 5 25.27 34.39 -31.92
N VAL A 6 25.50 33.11 -31.69
CA VAL A 6 25.03 32.40 -30.50
C VAL A 6 25.84 32.87 -29.28
N PRO A 7 25.20 33.35 -28.21
CA PRO A 7 25.89 33.80 -27.00
C PRO A 7 26.69 32.65 -26.37
N GLY A 8 27.95 32.92 -26.03
CA GLY A 8 28.82 32.00 -25.33
C GLY A 8 28.40 31.78 -23.88
N PHE A 9 29.11 30.91 -23.15
CA PHE A 9 28.83 30.68 -21.74
C PHE A 9 29.03 31.93 -20.87
N SER A 10 30.10 32.68 -21.13
CA SER A 10 30.39 33.96 -20.46
C SER A 10 29.23 34.95 -20.62
N ASP A 11 28.72 35.09 -21.84
CA ASP A 11 27.67 36.04 -22.19
C ASP A 11 26.35 35.66 -21.51
N ARG A 12 26.03 34.37 -21.48
CA ARG A 12 24.84 33.85 -20.74
C ARG A 12 24.99 34.04 -19.23
N ALA A 13 26.18 33.86 -18.68
CA ALA A 13 26.44 34.06 -17.26
C ALA A 13 26.33 35.54 -16.87
N ALA A 14 26.86 36.45 -17.70
CA ALA A 14 26.73 37.89 -17.52
C ALA A 14 25.26 38.32 -17.59
N ALA A 15 24.53 37.92 -18.63
CA ALA A 15 23.10 38.22 -18.77
C ALA A 15 22.25 37.70 -17.59
N SER A 16 22.59 36.52 -17.05
CA SER A 16 21.91 35.98 -15.86
C SER A 16 22.18 36.80 -14.60
N ARG A 17 23.39 37.35 -14.44
CA ARG A 17 23.75 38.22 -13.30
C ARG A 17 23.03 39.56 -13.41
N GLU A 18 23.03 40.16 -14.60
CA GLU A 18 22.33 41.41 -14.89
C GLU A 18 20.82 41.26 -14.68
N ALA A 19 20.21 40.18 -15.17
CA ALA A 19 18.79 39.90 -14.96
C ALA A 19 18.44 39.77 -13.47
N LYS A 20 19.29 39.11 -12.67
CA LYS A 20 19.11 39.02 -11.22
C LYS A 20 19.25 40.39 -10.55
N ALA A 21 20.25 41.17 -10.92
CA ALA A 21 20.44 42.53 -10.40
C ALA A 21 19.22 43.41 -10.70
N ALA A 22 18.78 43.44 -11.96
CA ALA A 22 17.59 44.18 -12.38
C ALA A 22 16.31 43.69 -11.69
N ALA A 23 16.15 42.39 -11.46
CA ALA A 23 15.01 41.85 -10.72
C ALA A 23 15.02 42.29 -9.26
N LEU A 24 16.20 42.31 -8.61
CA LEU A 24 16.35 42.78 -7.23
C LEU A 24 16.10 44.29 -7.13
N GLU A 25 16.59 45.09 -8.07
CA GLU A 25 16.30 46.52 -8.11
C GLU A 25 14.82 46.80 -8.31
N ARG A 26 14.17 46.09 -9.24
CA ARG A 26 12.71 46.18 -9.42
C ARG A 26 11.95 45.79 -8.17
N LEU A 27 12.42 44.77 -7.42
CA LEU A 27 11.79 44.35 -6.17
C LEU A 27 11.97 45.40 -5.06
N ARG A 28 13.18 45.97 -4.93
CA ARG A 28 13.49 47.03 -3.96
C ARG A 28 12.66 48.29 -4.22
N ASN A 29 12.50 48.66 -5.48
CA ASN A 29 11.74 49.84 -5.90
C ASN A 29 10.23 49.57 -6.03
N LYS A 30 9.78 48.33 -5.78
CA LYS A 30 8.37 47.99 -5.88
C LYS A 30 7.60 48.63 -4.72
N ALA A 31 6.58 49.40 -5.05
CA ALA A 31 5.67 49.96 -4.04
C ALA A 31 5.04 48.84 -3.19
N ALA A 32 4.84 49.13 -1.90
CA ALA A 32 4.15 48.23 -1.01
C ALA A 32 2.75 47.92 -1.59
N PRO A 33 2.35 46.64 -1.62
CA PRO A 33 1.01 46.28 -2.09
C PRO A 33 -0.04 46.87 -1.15
N ASP A 34 -1.18 47.26 -1.72
CA ASP A 34 -2.34 47.77 -0.99
C ASP A 34 -2.72 46.80 0.15
N PRO A 35 -2.80 47.26 1.42
CA PRO A 35 -3.17 46.42 2.55
C PRO A 35 -4.51 45.68 2.36
N ALA A 36 -5.48 46.27 1.67
CA ALA A 36 -6.75 45.61 1.39
C ALA A 36 -6.58 44.39 0.47
N VAL A 37 -5.72 44.49 -0.54
CA VAL A 37 -5.41 43.40 -1.46
C VAL A 37 -4.61 42.30 -0.76
N VAL A 38 -3.70 42.67 0.14
CA VAL A 38 -2.94 41.70 0.95
C VAL A 38 -3.88 40.92 1.87
N ALA A 39 -4.79 41.61 2.58
CA ALA A 39 -5.78 40.99 3.44
C ALA A 39 -6.71 40.04 2.66
N ALA A 40 -7.20 40.46 1.50
CA ALA A 40 -8.02 39.61 0.63
C ALA A 40 -7.29 38.35 0.15
N ARG A 41 -6.00 38.47 -0.18
CA ARG A 41 -5.16 37.32 -0.57
C ARG A 41 -4.90 36.38 0.61
N ALA A 42 -4.70 36.91 1.82
CA ALA A 42 -4.53 36.11 3.02
C ALA A 42 -5.82 35.32 3.31
N ALA A 43 -6.98 35.99 3.32
CA ALA A 43 -8.28 35.34 3.51
C ALA A 43 -8.56 34.25 2.47
N ALA A 44 -8.25 34.52 1.19
CA ALA A 44 -8.40 33.52 0.12
C ALA A 44 -7.45 32.32 0.29
N ARG A 45 -6.26 32.51 0.84
CA ARG A 45 -5.32 31.42 1.14
C ARG A 45 -5.81 30.57 2.32
N GLU A 46 -6.29 31.21 3.38
CA GLU A 46 -6.87 30.51 4.53
C GLU A 46 -8.09 29.68 4.12
N ALA A 47 -9.01 30.24 3.33
CA ALA A 47 -10.16 29.50 2.83
C ALA A 47 -9.76 28.29 1.96
N LYS A 48 -8.76 28.44 1.10
CA LYS A 48 -8.21 27.33 0.31
C LYS A 48 -7.51 26.29 1.18
N ALA A 49 -6.76 26.71 2.18
CA ALA A 49 -6.06 25.81 3.10
C ALA A 49 -7.05 24.97 3.91
N ALA A 50 -8.14 25.58 4.40
CA ALA A 50 -9.23 24.88 5.07
C ALA A 50 -9.89 23.84 4.15
N ALA A 51 -10.28 24.24 2.94
CA ALA A 51 -10.89 23.33 1.97
C ALA A 51 -9.96 22.17 1.56
N GLU A 52 -8.66 22.45 1.38
CA GLU A 52 -7.68 21.41 1.10
C GLU A 52 -7.45 20.47 2.29
N ALA A 53 -7.49 20.98 3.53
CA ALA A 53 -7.37 20.17 4.73
C ALA A 53 -8.54 19.19 4.86
N GLU A 54 -9.77 19.67 4.64
CA GLU A 54 -10.98 18.83 4.62
C GLU A 54 -10.90 17.75 3.53
N ARG A 55 -10.53 18.15 2.30
CA ARG A 55 -10.37 17.20 1.19
C ARG A 55 -9.29 16.15 1.49
N ARG A 56 -8.16 16.55 2.08
CA ARG A 56 -7.09 15.62 2.46
C ARG A 56 -7.56 14.67 3.57
N ALA A 57 -8.33 15.14 4.54
CA ALA A 57 -8.88 14.30 5.60
C ALA A 57 -9.86 13.25 5.04
N ALA A 58 -10.80 13.68 4.19
CA ALA A 58 -11.74 12.77 3.53
C ALA A 58 -11.03 11.74 2.64
N HIS A 59 -10.04 12.15 1.87
CA HIS A 59 -9.26 11.25 1.01
C HIS A 59 -8.44 10.23 1.82
N LYS A 60 -7.84 10.65 2.95
CA LYS A 60 -7.15 9.72 3.86
C LYS A 60 -8.13 8.69 4.43
N ALA A 61 -9.30 9.12 4.88
CA ALA A 61 -10.32 8.21 5.40
C ALA A 61 -10.76 7.18 4.35
N ALA A 62 -10.95 7.60 3.09
CA ALA A 62 -11.31 6.71 1.99
C ALA A 62 -10.20 5.68 1.70
N ILE A 63 -8.94 6.11 1.66
CA ILE A 63 -7.80 5.20 1.44
C ILE A 63 -7.69 4.17 2.56
N GLU A 64 -7.84 4.58 3.82
CA GLU A 64 -7.73 3.65 4.95
C GLU A 64 -8.88 2.63 4.95
N GLN A 65 -10.10 3.04 4.57
CA GLN A 65 -11.21 2.11 4.37
C GLN A 65 -10.96 1.12 3.21
N GLU A 66 -10.44 1.60 2.08
CA GLU A 66 -10.13 0.74 0.93
C GLU A 66 -9.02 -0.27 1.27
N LYS A 67 -7.97 0.19 1.97
CA LYS A 67 -6.88 -0.69 2.43
C LYS A 67 -7.41 -1.76 3.37
N ALA A 68 -8.22 -1.39 4.37
CA ALA A 68 -8.81 -2.36 5.30
C ALA A 68 -9.65 -3.40 4.56
N ALA A 69 -10.52 -2.96 3.63
CA ALA A 69 -11.32 -3.87 2.81
C ALA A 69 -10.46 -4.80 1.94
N ARG A 70 -9.36 -4.29 1.38
CA ARG A 70 -8.44 -5.06 0.55
C ARG A 70 -7.63 -6.08 1.37
N GLU A 71 -7.20 -5.71 2.57
CA GLU A 71 -6.51 -6.61 3.50
C GLU A 71 -7.44 -7.73 3.98
N GLU A 72 -8.68 -7.42 4.33
CA GLU A 72 -9.70 -8.41 4.67
C GLU A 72 -9.97 -9.38 3.50
N ALA A 73 -10.14 -8.85 2.28
CA ALA A 73 -10.35 -9.67 1.09
C ALA A 73 -9.14 -10.57 0.82
N ARG A 74 -7.92 -10.06 1.00
CA ARG A 74 -6.68 -10.85 0.83
C ARG A 74 -6.56 -11.93 1.89
N ALA A 75 -6.90 -11.63 3.14
CA ALA A 75 -6.88 -12.60 4.24
C ALA A 75 -7.89 -13.74 4.00
N LYS A 76 -9.11 -13.40 3.56
CA LYS A 76 -10.13 -14.40 3.18
C LYS A 76 -9.66 -15.28 2.03
N ALA A 77 -9.14 -14.68 0.95
CA ALA A 77 -8.61 -15.44 -0.19
C ALA A 77 -7.43 -16.34 0.20
N ALA A 78 -6.55 -15.89 1.11
CA ALA A 78 -5.44 -16.71 1.61
C ALA A 78 -5.94 -17.89 2.45
N ALA A 79 -6.93 -17.67 3.32
CA ALA A 79 -7.53 -18.73 4.13
C ALA A 79 -8.26 -19.77 3.25
N GLU A 80 -9.00 -19.33 2.24
CA GLU A 80 -9.66 -20.22 1.28
C GLU A 80 -8.64 -21.03 0.47
N ALA A 81 -7.55 -20.41 0.03
CA ALA A 81 -6.48 -21.11 -0.68
C ALA A 81 -5.78 -22.14 0.20
N GLN A 82 -5.54 -21.83 1.48
CA GLN A 82 -4.98 -22.78 2.44
C GLN A 82 -5.93 -23.95 2.70
N ALA A 83 -7.22 -23.69 2.93
CA ALA A 83 -8.22 -24.73 3.12
C ALA A 83 -8.35 -25.64 1.89
N ALA A 84 -8.31 -25.07 0.69
CA ALA A 84 -8.32 -25.84 -0.56
C ALA A 84 -7.06 -26.70 -0.71
N ALA A 85 -5.88 -26.16 -0.36
CA ALA A 85 -4.63 -26.91 -0.39
C ALA A 85 -4.61 -28.06 0.63
N GLU A 86 -5.12 -27.84 1.85
CA GLU A 86 -5.25 -28.88 2.87
C GLU A 86 -6.24 -29.97 2.45
N ALA A 87 -7.37 -29.60 1.88
CA ALA A 87 -8.35 -30.55 1.36
C ALA A 87 -7.75 -31.39 0.22
N ALA A 88 -7.03 -30.76 -0.71
CA ALA A 88 -6.33 -31.47 -1.78
C ALA A 88 -5.24 -32.41 -1.23
N ALA A 89 -4.47 -31.96 -0.24
CA ALA A 89 -3.45 -32.78 0.42
C ALA A 89 -4.06 -33.96 1.18
N ALA A 90 -5.21 -33.77 1.84
CA ALA A 90 -5.93 -34.84 2.52
C ALA A 90 -6.49 -35.87 1.52
N ALA A 91 -7.02 -35.41 0.38
CA ALA A 91 -7.51 -36.29 -0.68
C ALA A 91 -6.39 -37.08 -1.37
N ALA A 92 -5.17 -36.51 -1.44
CA ALA A 92 -4.00 -37.17 -2.01
C ALA A 92 -3.31 -38.16 -1.05
N ARG A 93 -3.68 -38.19 0.24
CA ARG A 93 -3.10 -39.15 1.19
C ARG A 93 -3.56 -40.56 0.82
N PRO A 94 -2.64 -41.51 0.62
CA PRO A 94 -3.03 -42.89 0.38
C PRO A 94 -3.82 -43.43 1.58
N PRO A 95 -4.81 -44.31 1.35
CA PRO A 95 -5.52 -44.95 2.45
C PRO A 95 -4.51 -45.67 3.34
N VAL A 96 -4.59 -45.43 4.66
CA VAL A 96 -3.74 -46.13 5.63
C VAL A 96 -4.21 -47.58 5.67
N VAL A 97 -3.48 -48.44 4.97
CA VAL A 97 -3.70 -49.89 5.02
C VAL A 97 -2.98 -50.40 6.27
N PRO A 98 -3.71 -51.01 7.23
CA PRO A 98 -3.07 -51.55 8.43
C PRO A 98 -2.07 -52.64 8.06
N THR A 99 -0.93 -52.62 8.73
CA THR A 99 0.15 -53.59 8.55
C THR A 99 -0.28 -54.99 8.98
N ALA A 100 0.41 -56.02 8.49
CA ALA A 100 0.13 -57.41 8.88
C ALA A 100 0.22 -57.64 10.40
N ALA A 101 1.09 -56.88 11.09
CA ALA A 101 1.24 -56.92 12.55
C ALA A 101 0.00 -56.37 13.27
N GLU A 102 -0.55 -55.24 12.82
CA GLU A 102 -1.76 -54.65 13.38
C GLU A 102 -3.00 -55.52 13.13
N LEU A 103 -3.11 -56.11 11.94
CA LEU A 103 -4.17 -57.07 11.61
C LEU A 103 -4.08 -58.35 12.45
N LYS A 104 -2.86 -58.80 12.78
CA LYS A 104 -2.65 -59.92 13.69
C LYS A 104 -3.03 -59.55 15.11
N ALA A 105 -2.58 -58.39 15.61
CA ALA A 105 -2.96 -57.89 16.94
C ALA A 105 -4.48 -57.74 17.08
N ALA A 106 -5.17 -57.22 16.06
CA ALA A 106 -6.62 -57.13 16.04
C ALA A 106 -7.30 -58.51 16.05
N ARG A 107 -6.75 -59.50 15.32
CA ARG A 107 -7.23 -60.90 15.37
C ARG A 107 -7.01 -61.54 16.72
N ASP A 108 -5.83 -61.38 17.30
CA ASP A 108 -5.47 -61.95 18.60
C ASP A 108 -6.33 -61.33 19.72
N ALA A 109 -6.59 -60.02 19.67
CA ALA A 109 -7.53 -59.34 20.57
C ALA A 109 -8.98 -59.87 20.42
N ARG A 110 -9.44 -60.08 19.18
CA ARG A 110 -10.76 -60.71 18.92
C ARG A 110 -10.82 -62.14 19.44
N TYR A 111 -9.75 -62.91 19.25
CA TYR A 111 -9.67 -64.29 19.70
C TYR A 111 -9.65 -64.37 21.23
N ALA A 112 -8.88 -63.51 21.89
CA ALA A 112 -8.88 -63.37 23.35
C ALA A 112 -10.26 -62.98 23.90
N ALA A 113 -10.92 -61.99 23.27
CA ALA A 113 -12.27 -61.58 23.65
C ALA A 113 -13.31 -62.70 23.46
N ARG A 114 -13.21 -63.47 22.36
CA ARG A 114 -14.07 -64.64 22.12
C ARG A 114 -13.80 -65.74 23.15
N LYS A 115 -12.54 -66.08 23.40
CA LYS A 115 -12.15 -67.10 24.38
C LYS A 115 -12.63 -66.72 25.79
N ALA A 116 -12.53 -65.45 26.17
CA ALA A 116 -13.06 -64.95 27.45
C ALA A 116 -14.60 -65.06 27.56
N ARG A 117 -15.32 -65.05 26.43
CA ARG A 117 -16.78 -65.29 26.39
C ARG A 117 -17.16 -66.77 26.39
N GLN A 118 -16.28 -67.66 25.93
CA GLN A 118 -16.54 -69.11 25.80
C GLN A 118 -15.95 -69.94 26.95
N GLY A 119 -14.94 -69.40 27.65
CA GLY A 119 -14.32 -70.02 28.82
C GLY A 119 -14.90 -69.54 30.16
N LYS A 120 -16.04 -68.87 30.12
CA LYS A 120 -16.89 -68.54 31.27
C LYS A 120 -18.20 -69.29 31.08
#